data_AF-A0AAV8VJV3-F1
#
_entry.id   AF-A0AAV8VJV3-F1
#
_cell.length_a   1.000
_cell.length_b   1.000
_cell.length_c   1.000
_cell.angle_alpha   90.00
_cell.angle_beta   90.00
_cell.angle_gamma   90.00
#
_symmetry.space_group_name_H-M   'P 1'
#
loop_
_entity.id
_entity.type
_entity.pdbx_description
1 polymer ?
#
loop_
_entity_poly.entity_id
_entity_poly.type
_entity_poly.pdbx_seq_one_letter_code
_entity_poly.pdbx_strand_id
1 'polypeptide(L)'
;MGKTTISNIVSETLVAIWNVLMPIVLVPPTEEQWEKISERFQETWNFPNCIGALDGKHMTIQAPPNAGSSYYNYKGSHSIVLMALVDAEYRFILVDIGTEGRRSDGGILNQ
;
A
#
# COMPACT_ATOMS: atom_id res chain seq x y z
N MET A 1 -18.47 13.40 -24.04
CA MET A 1 -17.39 13.98 -23.20
C MET A 1 -16.04 13.57 -23.78
N GLY A 2 -15.04 14.46 -23.79
CA GLY A 2 -13.71 14.15 -24.33
C GLY A 2 -12.87 13.31 -23.37
N LYS A 3 -11.88 12.57 -23.90
CA LYS A 3 -10.97 11.72 -23.10
C LYS A 3 -10.28 12.51 -21.97
N THR A 4 -9.82 13.72 -22.26
CA THR A 4 -9.16 14.60 -21.28
C THR A 4 -10.11 15.00 -20.14
N THR A 5 -11.36 15.34 -20.45
CA THR A 5 -12.35 15.71 -19.44
C THR A 5 -12.62 14.57 -18.46
N ILE A 6 -12.80 13.34 -18.97
CA ILE A 6 -13.02 12.16 -18.13
C ILE A 6 -11.79 11.88 -17.26
N SER A 7 -10.58 11.97 -17.84
CA SER A 7 -9.33 11.79 -17.09
C SER A 7 -9.19 12.76 -15.91
N ASN A 8 -9.56 14.03 -16.13
CA ASN A 8 -9.51 15.04 -15.08
C ASN A 8 -10.53 14.76 -13.98
N ILE A 9 -11.78 14.44 -14.34
CA ILE A 9 -12.83 14.10 -13.36
C ILE A 9 -12.41 12.91 -12.50
N VAL A 10 -11.85 11.85 -13.11
CA VAL A 10 -11.36 10.68 -12.35
C VAL A 10 -10.23 11.10 -11.40
N SER A 11 -9.27 11.88 -11.87
CA SER A 11 -8.14 12.34 -11.05
C SER A 11 -8.60 13.19 -9.87
N GLU A 12 -9.46 14.18 -10.11
CA GLU A 12 -10.04 15.06 -9.09
C GLU A 12 -10.85 14.26 -8.06
N THR A 13 -11.66 13.30 -8.52
CA THR A 13 -12.47 12.45 -7.64
C THR A 13 -11.59 11.55 -6.76
N LEU A 14 -10.55 10.92 -7.32
CA LEU A 14 -9.63 10.08 -6.55
C LEU A 14 -8.87 10.88 -5.49
N VAL A 15 -8.42 12.09 -5.84
CA VAL A 15 -7.76 12.99 -4.88
C VAL A 15 -8.72 13.39 -3.76
N ALA A 16 -9.97 13.72 -4.08
CA ALA A 16 -10.99 14.04 -3.08
C ALA A 16 -11.27 12.85 -2.14
N ILE A 17 -11.43 11.64 -2.69
CA ILE A 17 -11.62 10.42 -1.91
C ILE A 17 -10.43 10.20 -0.96
N TRP A 18 -9.21 10.31 -1.47
CA TRP A 18 -8.00 10.11 -0.68
C TRP A 18 -7.93 11.11 0.48
N ASN A 19 -8.08 12.41 0.18
CA ASN A 19 -7.96 13.47 1.18
C ASN A 19 -9.03 13.37 2.28
N VAL A 20 -10.23 12.88 1.94
CA VAL A 20 -11.33 12.75 2.91
C VAL A 20 -11.23 11.45 3.72
N LEU A 21 -10.93 10.31 3.07
CA LEU A 21 -11.00 9.00 3.74
C LEU A 21 -9.69 8.59 4.41
N MET A 22 -8.53 8.92 3.84
CA MET A 22 -7.23 8.53 4.40
C MET A 22 -7.09 8.85 5.90
N PRO A 23 -7.40 10.08 6.38
CA PRO A 23 -7.27 10.40 7.81
C PRO A 23 -8.29 9.70 8.71
N ILE A 24 -9.25 8.97 8.16
CA ILE A 24 -10.27 8.21 8.89
C ILE A 24 -9.92 6.72 8.90
N VAL A 25 -9.43 6.19 7.76
CA VAL A 25 -9.29 4.74 7.55
C VAL A 25 -7.86 4.22 7.70
N LEU A 26 -6.85 5.09 7.64
CA LEU A 26 -5.43 4.74 7.78
C LEU A 26 -4.77 5.50 8.93
N VAL A 27 -5.50 5.64 10.05
CA VAL A 27 -5.00 6.27 11.26
C VAL A 27 -3.95 5.34 11.90
N PRO A 28 -2.74 5.84 12.21
CA PRO A 28 -1.73 5.05 12.92
C PRO A 28 -2.29 4.54 14.26
N PRO A 29 -2.18 3.24 14.57
CA PRO A 29 -2.73 2.70 15.80
C PRO A 29 -2.02 3.25 17.05
N THR A 30 -2.79 3.43 18.12
CA THR A 30 -2.27 3.64 19.47
C THR A 30 -1.68 2.35 20.05
N GLU A 31 -0.95 2.47 21.16
CA GLU A 31 -0.41 1.30 21.88
C GLU A 31 -1.49 0.28 22.26
N GLU A 32 -2.62 0.74 22.81
CA GLU A 32 -3.78 -0.11 23.12
C GLU A 32 -4.35 -0.80 21.86
N GLN A 33 -4.34 -0.14 20.71
CA GLN A 33 -4.79 -0.74 19.45
C GLN A 33 -3.79 -1.80 18.94
N TRP A 34 -2.49 -1.59 19.11
CA TRP A 34 -1.47 -2.61 18.79
C TRP A 34 -1.60 -3.85 19.66
N GLU A 35 -1.88 -3.68 20.95
CA GLU A 35 -2.17 -4.80 21.86
C GLU A 35 -3.36 -5.61 21.37
N LYS A 36 -4.48 -4.94 21.02
CA LYS A 36 -5.67 -5.60 20.47
C LYS A 36 -5.40 -6.33 19.15
N ILE A 37 -4.57 -5.76 18.27
CA ILE A 37 -4.16 -6.43 17.02
C ILE A 37 -3.40 -7.72 17.35
N SER A 38 -2.44 -7.66 18.27
CA SER A 38 -1.67 -8.82 18.75
C SER A 38 -2.56 -9.91 19.34
N GLU A 39 -3.51 -9.54 20.20
CA GLU A 39 -4.51 -10.45 20.75
C GLU A 39 -5.34 -11.12 19.64
N ARG A 40 -5.82 -10.34 18.66
CA ARG A 40 -6.61 -10.88 17.54
C ARG A 40 -5.81 -11.85 16.67
N PHE A 41 -4.50 -11.61 16.45
CA PHE A 41 -3.63 -12.56 15.77
C PHE A 41 -3.46 -13.86 16.57
N GLN A 42 -3.28 -13.77 17.88
CA GLN A 42 -3.20 -14.93 18.75
C GLN A 42 -4.51 -15.75 18.70
N GLU A 43 -5.67 -15.10 18.78
CA GLU A 43 -6.97 -15.76 18.76
C GLU A 43 -7.29 -16.42 17.41
N THR A 44 -6.97 -15.74 16.31
CA THR A 44 -7.41 -16.15 14.96
C THR A 44 -6.42 -17.10 14.29
N TRP A 45 -5.12 -16.83 14.47
CA TRP A 45 -4.04 -17.47 13.73
C TRP A 45 -3.07 -18.25 14.63
N ASN A 46 -3.28 -18.24 15.95
CA ASN A 46 -2.36 -18.81 16.95
C ASN A 46 -0.93 -18.28 16.76
N PHE A 47 -0.81 -16.98 16.47
CA PHE A 47 0.45 -16.32 16.20
C PHE A 47 0.69 -15.21 17.24
N PRO A 48 1.38 -15.52 18.36
CA PRO A 48 1.49 -14.62 19.50
C PRO A 48 2.38 -13.41 19.19
N ASN A 49 2.06 -12.27 19.81
CA ASN A 49 2.82 -11.02 19.70
C ASN A 49 2.90 -10.44 18.28
N CYS A 50 2.04 -10.90 17.37
CA CYS A 50 2.01 -10.41 15.99
C CYS A 50 1.19 -9.14 15.87
N ILE A 51 1.84 -8.03 15.56
CA ILE A 51 1.18 -6.73 15.41
C ILE A 51 0.72 -6.45 13.98
N GLY A 52 0.97 -7.36 13.03
CA GLY A 52 0.56 -7.19 11.64
C GLY A 52 1.34 -8.09 10.69
N ALA A 53 0.77 -8.33 9.51
CA ALA A 53 1.42 -8.98 8.40
C ALA A 53 1.81 -7.94 7.34
N LEU A 54 3.09 -7.90 6.96
CA LEU A 54 3.64 -6.91 6.05
C LEU A 54 4.01 -7.58 4.73
N ASP A 55 3.48 -7.06 3.63
CA ASP A 55 3.78 -7.58 2.30
C ASP A 55 3.72 -6.49 1.23
N GLY A 56 4.48 -6.70 0.15
CA GLY A 56 4.57 -5.81 -1.00
C GLY A 56 3.77 -6.30 -2.20
N LYS A 57 3.00 -5.40 -2.82
CA LYS A 57 2.26 -5.65 -4.05
C LYS A 57 2.74 -4.77 -5.19
N HIS A 58 3.16 -5.40 -6.29
CA HIS A 58 3.39 -4.69 -7.55
C HIS A 58 2.08 -4.29 -8.22
N MET A 59 1.92 -2.99 -8.46
CA MET A 59 0.84 -2.39 -9.24
C MET A 59 1.40 -2.01 -10.61
N THR A 60 0.92 -2.68 -11.66
CA THR A 60 1.44 -2.47 -13.03
C THR A 60 1.08 -1.07 -13.51
N ILE A 61 2.05 -0.37 -14.10
CA ILE A 61 1.87 0.97 -14.67
C ILE A 61 2.46 1.04 -16.07
N GLN A 62 2.03 2.04 -16.83
CA GLN A 62 2.82 2.50 -17.97
C GLN A 62 4.03 3.25 -17.43
N ALA A 63 5.24 2.88 -17.87
CA ALA A 63 6.46 3.53 -17.44
C ALA A 63 6.41 5.04 -17.75
N PRO A 64 6.81 5.91 -16.80
CA PRO A 64 6.97 7.32 -17.08
C PRO A 64 8.01 7.55 -18.20
N PRO A 65 7.90 8.65 -18.97
CA PRO A 65 8.89 8.99 -19.97
C PRO A 65 10.30 9.05 -19.36
N ASN A 66 11.29 8.50 -20.06
CA ASN A 66 12.70 8.48 -19.65
C ASN A 66 13.00 7.74 -18.33
N ALA A 67 12.09 6.89 -17.84
CA ALA A 67 12.30 6.16 -16.58
C ALA A 67 13.22 4.92 -16.69
N GLY A 68 13.65 4.56 -17.90
CA GLY A 68 14.51 3.40 -18.16
C GLY A 68 13.96 2.12 -17.49
N SER A 69 14.78 1.48 -16.66
CA SER A 69 14.44 0.23 -15.96
C SER A 69 14.00 0.44 -14.50
N SER A 70 13.87 1.68 -14.02
CA SER A 70 13.57 1.94 -12.60
C SER A 70 12.27 1.29 -12.13
N TYR A 71 11.24 1.25 -13.00
CA TYR A 71 9.97 0.59 -12.67
C TYR A 71 9.89 -0.87 -13.14
N TYR A 72 10.88 -1.35 -13.90
CA TYR A 72 10.85 -2.70 -14.47
C TYR A 72 11.14 -3.74 -13.38
N ASN A 73 10.16 -4.59 -13.10
CA ASN A 73 10.21 -5.60 -12.06
C ASN A 73 10.66 -6.96 -12.61
N TYR A 74 10.90 -7.90 -11.70
CA TYR A 74 11.31 -9.27 -12.05
C TYR A 74 10.22 -10.09 -12.77
N LYS A 75 8.96 -9.63 -12.77
CA LYS A 75 7.82 -10.24 -13.47
C LYS A 75 7.72 -9.79 -14.93
N GLY A 76 8.67 -8.98 -15.42
CA GLY A 76 8.72 -8.54 -16.80
C GLY A 76 7.75 -7.40 -17.13
N SER A 77 7.27 -6.65 -16.13
CA SER A 77 6.42 -5.48 -16.31
C SER A 77 6.95 -4.25 -15.57
N HIS A 78 6.48 -3.06 -15.96
CA HIS A 78 6.72 -1.85 -15.17
C HIS A 78 5.67 -1.72 -14.07
N SER A 79 6.09 -1.40 -12.85
CA SER A 79 5.20 -1.29 -11.70
C SER A 79 5.68 -0.29 -10.67
N ILE A 80 4.76 0.19 -9.84
CA ILE A 80 5.05 0.74 -8.52
C ILE A 80 4.74 -0.30 -7.45
N VAL A 81 5.35 -0.18 -6.29
CA VAL A 81 5.09 -1.05 -5.14
C VAL A 81 4.13 -0.35 -4.17
N LEU A 82 3.12 -1.11 -3.75
CA LEU A 82 2.29 -0.85 -2.56
C LEU A 82 2.81 -1.76 -1.46
N MET A 83 3.43 -1.19 -0.42
CA MET A 83 3.75 -1.92 0.80
C MET A 83 2.60 -1.74 1.78
N ALA A 84 2.11 -2.82 2.39
CA ALA A 84 0.96 -2.76 3.27
C ALA A 84 1.14 -3.63 4.50
N LEU A 85 0.86 -3.05 5.67
CA LEU A 85 0.71 -3.76 6.92
C LEU A 85 -0.79 -4.02 7.15
N VAL A 86 -1.16 -5.28 7.34
CA VAL A 86 -2.56 -5.69 7.58
C VAL A 86 -2.74 -6.39 8.91
N ASP A 87 -3.93 -6.27 9.50
CA ASP A 87 -4.30 -6.98 10.72
C ASP A 87 -4.79 -8.42 10.44
N ALA A 88 -5.09 -9.14 11.51
CA ALA A 88 -5.57 -10.51 11.46
C ALA A 88 -6.94 -10.68 10.77
N GLU A 89 -7.68 -9.58 10.56
CA GLU A 89 -8.98 -9.54 9.85
C GLU A 89 -8.82 -9.03 8.42
N TYR A 90 -7.58 -8.98 7.90
CA TYR A 90 -7.23 -8.53 6.55
C TYR A 90 -7.51 -7.04 6.30
N ARG A 91 -7.59 -6.21 7.34
CA ARG A 91 -7.76 -4.76 7.20
C ARG A 91 -6.40 -4.09 7.13
N PHE A 92 -6.28 -3.08 6.25
CA PHE A 92 -5.08 -2.26 6.19
C PHE A 92 -4.92 -1.44 7.48
N ILE A 93 -3.73 -1.51 8.05
CA ILE A 93 -3.31 -0.70 9.19
C ILE A 93 -2.48 0.49 8.69
N LEU A 94 -1.44 0.19 7.90
CA LEU A 94 -0.53 1.16 7.31
C LEU A 94 -0.26 0.79 5.86
N VAL A 95 -0.04 1.80 5.02
CA VAL A 95 0.35 1.62 3.63
C VAL A 95 1.44 2.62 3.24
N ASP A 96 2.38 2.17 2.42
CA ASP A 96 3.32 3.02 1.70
C ASP A 96 3.18 2.74 0.20
N ILE A 97 3.04 3.79 -0.62
CA ILE A 97 2.62 3.67 -2.02
C ILE A 97 3.54 4.50 -2.90
N GLY A 98 4.04 3.87 -3.97
CA GLY A 98 4.68 4.60 -5.07
C GLY A 98 6.16 4.30 -5.25
N THR A 99 6.74 3.43 -4.42
CA THR A 99 8.13 3.01 -4.60
C THR A 99 8.33 2.34 -5.96
N GLU A 100 9.48 2.57 -6.57
CA GLU A 100 9.88 2.01 -7.87
C GLU A 100 9.81 0.47 -7.88
N GLY A 101 9.14 -0.11 -8.87
CA GLY A 101 8.92 -1.56 -8.99
C GLY A 101 10.16 -2.43 -9.15
N ARG A 102 11.34 -1.84 -9.37
CA ARG A 102 12.60 -2.58 -9.35
C ARG A 102 13.05 -2.96 -7.93
N ARG A 103 12.57 -2.24 -6.91
CA ARG A 103 12.94 -2.49 -5.52
C ARG A 103 12.23 -3.73 -4.98
N SER A 104 12.96 -4.53 -4.22
CA SER A 104 12.39 -5.63 -3.42
C SER A 104 11.81 -5.10 -2.12
N ASP A 105 10.92 -5.86 -1.50
CA ASP A 105 10.28 -5.48 -0.24
C ASP A 105 11.30 -5.15 0.84
N GLY A 106 12.34 -5.97 1.00
CA GLY A 106 13.44 -5.69 1.94
C GLY A 106 14.22 -4.42 1.61
N GLY A 107 14.32 -4.02 0.34
CA GLY A 107 14.92 -2.74 -0.04
C GLY A 107 14.02 -1.53 0.27
N ILE A 108 12.71 -1.73 0.36
CA ILE A 108 11.74 -0.68 0.73
C ILE A 108 11.78 -0.43 2.23
N LEU A 109 11.86 -1.49 3.03
CA LEU A 109 11.87 -1.40 4.50
C LEU A 109 13.14 -0.76 5.10
N ASN A 110 14.23 -0.71 4.33
CA ASN A 110 15.52 -0.17 4.76
C ASN A 110 15.80 1.24 4.22
N GLN A 111 14.76 2.02 3.84
CA GLN A 111 14.88 3.42 3.44
C GLN A 111 14.78 4.36 4.64
#